data_AF-A0AAW2PY97-F1
#
_entry.id   AF-A0AAW2PY97-F1
#
_cell.length_a   1.000
_cell.length_b   1.000
_cell.length_c   1.000
_cell.angle_alpha   90.00
_cell.angle_beta   90.00
_cell.angle_gamma   90.00
#
_symmetry.space_group_name_H-M   'P 1'
#
loop_
_entity.id
_entity.type
_entity.pdbx_description
1 polymer ?
#
loop_
_entity_poly.entity_id
_entity_poly.type
_entity_poly.pdbx_seq_one_letter_code
_entity_poly.pdbx_strand_id
1 'polypeptide(L)'
;MRLEKCWFCSSTIYPGHGIQFVRNDAKIFRFCRSKCHKNFKMKRNPRKVKWTKAYRRLHGKDMTQDATFEFERKRNRPERYDRNVTENTLKAIKKIEKVRVDREARHHAKRMKGKKAQLQREAAKELEQSIHMVKAPAVLQQEPSLTLPKLKVKVSQQQTEDNRMEE
;
A
#
# COMPACT_ATOMS: atom_id res chain seq x y z
N MET A 1 -24.30 -0.61 10.01
CA MET A 1 -22.96 -1.00 10.52
C MET A 1 -21.93 -0.01 9.97
N ARG A 2 -21.01 0.53 10.78
CA ARG A 2 -20.03 1.55 10.34
C ARG A 2 -18.60 1.02 10.42
N LEU A 3 -17.84 1.18 9.34
CA LEU A 3 -16.41 0.92 9.33
C LEU A 3 -15.66 2.15 9.83
N GLU A 4 -14.94 1.98 10.93
CA GLU A 4 -14.17 3.07 11.53
C GLU A 4 -12.72 3.01 11.10
N LYS A 5 -12.01 4.14 11.17
CA LYS A 5 -10.57 4.17 10.92
C LYS A 5 -9.83 4.12 12.25
N CYS A 6 -8.77 3.33 12.30
CA CYS A 6 -7.89 3.31 13.46
C CYS A 6 -7.15 4.63 13.60
N TRP A 7 -7.07 5.13 14.84
CA TRP A 7 -6.38 6.37 15.14
C TRP A 7 -4.87 6.33 14.81
N PHE A 8 -4.22 5.18 15.03
CA PHE A 8 -2.76 5.04 14.84
C PHE A 8 -2.38 4.60 13.42
N CYS A 9 -2.97 3.51 12.95
CA CYS A 9 -2.63 2.87 11.68
C CYS A 9 -3.39 3.48 10.48
N SER A 10 -4.53 4.15 10.72
CA SER A 10 -5.54 4.55 9.73
C SER A 10 -6.12 3.41 8.89
N SER A 11 -5.87 2.15 9.25
CA SER A 11 -6.56 0.99 8.67
C SER A 11 -8.02 0.95 9.08
N THR A 12 -8.83 0.26 8.29
CA THR A 12 -10.24 -0.02 8.58
C THR A 12 -10.38 -0.95 9.78
N ILE A 13 -11.38 -0.68 10.61
CA ILE A 13 -11.78 -1.48 11.75
C ILE A 13 -13.18 -2.01 11.44
N TYR A 14 -13.28 -3.33 11.32
CA TYR A 14 -14.55 -4.04 11.23
C TYR A 14 -15.13 -4.22 12.65
N PRO A 15 -16.46 -4.26 12.79
CA PRO A 15 -17.09 -4.53 14.09
C PRO A 15 -16.67 -5.87 14.68
N GLY A 16 -16.57 -5.92 16.01
CA GLY A 16 -16.02 -7.08 16.72
C GLY A 16 -14.49 -7.16 16.68
N HIS A 17 -13.79 -6.17 16.12
CA HIS A 17 -12.33 -6.14 16.09
C HIS A 17 -11.74 -4.90 16.75
N GLY A 18 -10.54 -5.08 17.30
CA GLY A 18 -9.77 -4.00 17.87
C GLY A 18 -10.16 -3.64 19.30
N ILE A 19 -9.73 -2.45 19.74
CA ILE A 19 -9.98 -1.95 21.09
C ILE A 19 -10.37 -0.47 20.99
N GLN A 20 -11.31 -0.05 21.81
CA GLN A 20 -11.68 1.35 22.00
C GLN A 20 -11.16 1.85 23.34
N PHE A 21 -10.42 2.95 23.33
CA PHE A 21 -10.00 3.67 24.53
C PHE A 21 -10.76 5.00 24.59
N VAL A 22 -11.46 5.24 25.69
CA VAL A 22 -12.15 6.51 25.96
C VAL A 22 -11.32 7.26 26.99
N ARG A 23 -10.93 8.48 26.65
CA ARG A 23 -10.17 9.37 27.55
C ARG A 23 -11.13 10.29 28.29
N ASN A 24 -10.70 10.83 29.43
CA ASN A 24 -11.50 11.70 30.30
C ASN A 24 -12.09 12.93 29.60
N ASP A 25 -11.48 13.41 28.50
CA ASP A 25 -12.01 14.49 27.65
C ASP A 25 -13.10 14.03 26.66
N ALA A 26 -13.72 12.88 26.94
CA ALA A 26 -14.68 12.19 26.08
C ALA A 26 -14.17 11.85 24.67
N LYS A 27 -12.86 11.94 24.40
CA LYS A 27 -12.31 11.55 23.09
C LYS A 27 -12.18 10.04 23.00
N ILE A 28 -12.72 9.53 21.89
CA ILE A 28 -12.73 8.11 21.57
C ILE A 28 -11.59 7.79 20.61
N PHE A 29 -10.68 6.93 21.06
CA PHE A 29 -9.59 6.40 20.25
C PHE A 29 -9.87 4.94 19.90
N ARG A 30 -10.06 4.64 18.62
CA ARG A 30 -10.27 3.27 18.12
C ARG A 30 -8.96 2.72 17.56
N PHE A 31 -8.63 1.48 17.90
CA PHE A 31 -7.40 0.82 17.46
C PHE A 31 -7.69 -0.48 16.70
N CYS A 32 -7.04 -0.66 15.55
CA CYS A 32 -7.17 -1.84 14.69
C CYS A 32 -6.67 -3.13 15.37
N ARG A 33 -5.56 -3.04 16.12
CA ARG A 33 -4.84 -4.20 16.72
C ARG A 33 -4.12 -3.78 17.99
N SER A 34 -3.73 -4.76 18.81
CA SER A 34 -2.93 -4.55 20.03
C SER A 34 -1.61 -3.80 19.76
N LYS A 35 -0.97 -4.02 18.61
CA LYS A 35 0.22 -3.26 18.16
C LYS A 35 -0.02 -1.75 18.17
N CYS A 36 -1.16 -1.29 17.66
CA CYS A 36 -1.49 0.14 17.60
C CYS A 36 -1.76 0.70 19.00
N HIS A 37 -2.49 -0.07 19.80
CA HIS A 37 -2.82 0.31 21.17
C HIS A 37 -1.57 0.40 22.06
N LYS A 38 -0.63 -0.57 21.96
CA LYS A 38 0.65 -0.54 22.67
C LYS A 38 1.50 0.66 22.26
N ASN A 39 1.61 0.95 20.97
CA ASN A 39 2.35 2.14 20.49
C ASN A 39 1.73 3.46 20.97
N PHE A 40 0.41 3.52 21.07
CA PHE A 40 -0.31 4.65 21.66
C PHE A 40 0.01 4.81 23.15
N LYS A 41 -0.02 3.70 23.92
CA LYS A 41 0.37 3.70 25.34
C LYS A 41 1.83 4.14 25.55
N MET A 42 2.72 3.75 24.65
CA MET A 42 4.12 4.21 24.61
C MET A 42 4.27 5.66 24.12
N LYS A 43 3.18 6.40 23.90
CA LYS A 43 3.16 7.79 23.44
C LYS A 43 3.94 8.02 22.14
N ARG A 44 4.06 7.00 21.28
CA ARG A 44 4.74 7.14 19.99
C ARG A 44 3.89 7.98 19.04
N ASN A 45 4.52 8.94 18.35
CA ASN A 45 3.81 9.76 17.38
C ASN A 45 3.63 9.00 16.05
N PRO A 46 2.39 8.73 15.58
CA PRO A 46 2.16 8.00 14.33
C PRO A 46 2.78 8.68 13.12
N ARG A 47 2.98 10.01 13.14
CA ARG A 47 3.64 10.78 12.06
C ARG A 47 5.12 10.46 11.91
N LYS A 48 5.78 9.95 12.96
CA LYS A 48 7.20 9.52 12.93
C LYS A 48 7.35 8.02 12.66
N VAL A 49 6.27 7.25 12.74
CA VAL A 49 6.31 5.78 12.60
C VAL A 49 6.11 5.39 11.13
N LYS A 50 7.18 4.91 10.48
CA LYS A 50 7.30 4.72 9.02
C LYS A 50 6.19 3.89 8.35
N TRP A 51 5.58 2.95 9.06
CA TRP A 51 4.58 2.03 8.50
C TRP A 51 3.15 2.58 8.55
N THR A 52 2.89 3.69 9.27
CA THR A 52 1.54 4.26 9.35
C THR A 52 1.19 5.04 8.08
N LYS A 53 -0.11 5.15 7.80
CA LYS A 53 -0.58 6.02 6.71
C LYS A 53 -0.35 7.51 6.99
N ALA A 54 -0.34 7.92 8.27
CA ALA A 54 0.00 9.28 8.67
C ALA A 54 1.43 9.69 8.25
N TYR A 55 2.41 8.81 8.49
CA TYR A 55 3.77 9.01 8.02
C TYR A 55 3.83 9.07 6.48
N ARG A 56 3.17 8.12 5.80
CA ARG A 56 3.17 8.05 4.34
C ARG A 56 2.63 9.32 3.68
N ARG A 57 1.54 9.89 4.21
CA ARG A 57 0.97 11.16 3.73
C ARG A 57 1.91 12.33 3.94
N LEU A 58 2.51 12.47 5.12
CA LEU A 58 3.42 13.58 5.43
C LEU A 58 4.69 13.56 4.56
N HIS A 59 5.22 12.36 4.27
CA HIS A 59 6.42 12.17 3.46
C HIS A 59 6.15 12.01 1.96
N GLY A 60 4.96 12.40 1.48
CA GLY A 60 4.63 12.37 0.04
C GLY A 60 4.66 10.99 -0.60
N LYS A 61 4.50 9.91 0.18
CA LYS A 61 4.47 8.53 -0.36
C LYS A 61 3.12 8.17 -0.97
N ASP A 62 2.05 8.67 -0.37
CA ASP A 62 0.67 8.47 -0.81
C ASP A 62 0.15 9.80 -1.38
N MET A 63 -0.76 9.73 -2.36
CA MET A 63 -1.45 10.91 -2.89
C MET A 63 -2.31 11.55 -1.79
N THR A 64 -2.11 12.84 -1.49
CA THR A 64 -2.80 13.56 -0.40
C THR A 64 -3.87 14.52 -0.88
N GLN A 65 -3.64 15.21 -2.00
CA GLN A 65 -4.54 16.19 -2.58
C GLN A 65 -5.17 15.60 -3.85
N ASP A 66 -6.38 15.08 -3.72
CA ASP A 66 -7.16 14.57 -4.87
C ASP A 66 -8.66 14.73 -4.62
N ALA A 67 -9.38 15.10 -5.67
CA ALA A 67 -10.83 15.31 -5.62
C ALA A 67 -11.59 14.03 -5.23
N THR A 68 -11.05 12.83 -5.48
CA THR A 68 -11.73 11.58 -5.09
C THR A 68 -11.91 11.45 -3.57
N PHE A 69 -11.07 12.11 -2.76
CA PHE A 69 -11.19 12.06 -1.30
C PHE A 69 -12.35 12.88 -0.74
N GLU A 70 -12.86 13.87 -1.50
CA GLU A 70 -13.96 14.71 -1.06
C GLU A 70 -15.29 13.94 -0.94
N PHE A 71 -15.43 12.86 -1.71
CA PHE A 71 -16.62 12.00 -1.68
C PHE A 71 -16.73 11.17 -0.39
N GLU A 72 -15.63 10.88 0.31
CA GLU A 72 -15.62 10.12 1.57
C GLU A 72 -16.00 10.96 2.81
N ARG A 73 -16.43 12.21 2.63
CA ARG A 73 -16.75 13.14 3.73
C ARG A 73 -17.90 12.61 4.62
N LYS A 74 -17.78 12.86 5.93
CA LYS A 74 -18.86 12.58 6.88
C LYS A 74 -20.01 13.57 6.68
N ARG A 75 -21.20 13.08 6.32
CA ARG A 75 -22.42 13.88 6.26
C ARG A 75 -23.07 13.90 7.65
N ASN A 76 -23.24 15.08 8.22
CA ASN A 76 -23.91 15.27 9.52
C ASN A 76 -25.42 15.55 9.37
N ARG A 77 -25.86 15.93 8.16
CA ARG A 77 -27.28 16.10 7.83
C ARG A 77 -27.74 14.90 7.01
N PRO A 78 -28.75 14.15 7.46
CA PRO A 78 -29.36 13.11 6.65
C PRO A 78 -30.23 13.73 5.56
N GLU A 79 -30.27 13.09 4.39
CA GLU A 79 -31.22 13.40 3.32
C GLU A 79 -32.36 12.39 3.39
N ARG A 80 -33.54 12.78 2.87
CA ARG A 80 -34.65 11.83 2.72
C ARG A 80 -34.23 10.74 1.73
N TYR A 81 -34.62 9.51 2.01
CA TYR A 81 -34.34 8.39 1.12
C TYR A 81 -35.02 8.58 -0.24
N ASP A 82 -34.24 8.44 -1.30
CA ASP A 82 -34.70 8.33 -2.68
C ASP A 82 -33.95 7.16 -3.34
N ARG A 83 -34.72 6.26 -3.96
CA ARG A 83 -34.21 5.07 -4.62
C ARG A 83 -33.32 5.42 -5.82
N ASN A 84 -33.71 6.40 -6.63
CA ASN A 84 -32.98 6.82 -7.82
C ASN A 84 -31.61 7.41 -7.45
N VAL A 85 -31.59 8.25 -6.41
CA VAL A 85 -30.34 8.82 -5.86
C VAL A 85 -29.44 7.72 -5.32
N THR A 86 -30.01 6.74 -4.61
CA THR A 86 -29.25 5.62 -4.05
C THR A 86 -28.62 4.76 -5.16
N GLU A 87 -29.38 4.39 -6.18
CA GLU A 87 -28.89 3.62 -7.33
C GLU A 87 -27.76 4.35 -8.08
N ASN A 88 -27.96 5.63 -8.36
CA ASN A 88 -26.95 6.46 -9.01
C ASN A 88 -25.69 6.57 -8.15
N THR A 89 -25.83 6.65 -6.82
CA THR A 89 -24.71 6.70 -5.88
C THR A 89 -23.91 5.40 -5.90
N LEU A 90 -24.57 4.23 -5.92
CA LEU A 90 -23.89 2.93 -5.98
C LEU A 90 -23.08 2.77 -7.27
N LYS A 91 -23.64 3.19 -8.42
CA LYS A 91 -22.93 3.22 -9.71
C LYS A 91 -21.73 4.18 -9.67
N ALA A 92 -21.91 5.36 -9.08
CA ALA A 92 -20.84 6.36 -8.95
C ALA A 92 -19.68 5.88 -8.06
N ILE A 93 -19.97 5.18 -6.95
CA ILE A 93 -18.93 4.69 -6.03
C ILE A 93 -17.93 3.77 -6.73
N LYS A 94 -18.41 2.79 -7.51
CA LYS A 94 -17.53 1.86 -8.28
C LYS A 94 -16.60 2.64 -9.23
N LYS A 95 -17.13 3.63 -9.93
CA LYS A 95 -16.36 4.48 -10.86
C LYS A 95 -15.32 5.34 -10.13
N ILE A 96 -15.68 5.93 -8.99
CA ILE A 96 -14.77 6.75 -8.18
C ILE A 96 -13.61 5.90 -7.65
N GLU A 97 -13.88 4.67 -7.20
CA GLU A 97 -12.86 3.74 -6.73
C GLU A 97 -11.87 3.38 -7.83
N LYS A 98 -12.35 3.05 -9.04
CA LYS A 98 -11.49 2.80 -10.22
C LYS A 98 -10.55 3.98 -10.48
N VAL A 99 -11.10 5.19 -10.58
CA VAL A 99 -10.33 6.42 -10.82
C VAL A 99 -9.28 6.66 -9.74
N ARG A 100 -9.61 6.39 -8.47
CA ARG A 100 -8.68 6.53 -7.35
C ARG A 100 -7.52 5.54 -7.46
N VAL A 101 -7.79 4.27 -7.75
CA VAL A 101 -6.76 3.23 -7.92
C VAL A 101 -5.82 3.59 -9.07
N ASP A 102 -6.35 4.00 -10.22
CA ASP A 102 -5.56 4.40 -11.38
C ASP A 102 -4.67 5.60 -11.07
N ARG A 103 -5.19 6.60 -10.35
CA ARG A 103 -4.44 7.78 -9.91
C ARG A 103 -3.34 7.43 -8.91
N GLU A 104 -3.62 6.55 -7.95
CA GLU A 104 -2.63 6.06 -6.97
C GLU A 104 -1.50 5.29 -7.67
N ALA A 105 -1.84 4.42 -8.62
CA ALA A 105 -0.87 3.68 -9.43
C ALA A 105 0.02 4.63 -10.23
N ARG A 106 -0.56 5.67 -10.85
CA ARG A 106 0.20 6.70 -11.57
C ARG A 106 1.14 7.48 -10.65
N HIS A 107 0.69 7.87 -9.45
CA HIS A 107 1.53 8.53 -8.45
C HIS A 107 2.70 7.64 -8.02
N HIS A 108 2.42 6.35 -7.80
CA HIS A 108 3.45 5.37 -7.47
C HIS A 108 4.48 5.20 -8.60
N ALA A 109 4.03 5.07 -9.84
CA ALA A 109 4.89 4.94 -11.02
C ALA A 109 5.80 6.16 -11.19
N LYS A 110 5.25 7.38 -11.04
CA LYS A 110 6.04 8.62 -11.08
C LYS A 110 7.13 8.64 -10.00
N ARG A 111 6.82 8.19 -8.79
CA ARG A 111 7.78 8.13 -7.66
C ARG A 111 8.89 7.11 -7.89
N MET A 112 8.60 6.01 -8.56
CA MET A 112 9.57 4.94 -8.84
C MET A 112 10.39 5.20 -10.12
N LYS A 113 10.03 6.20 -10.91
CA LYS A 113 10.75 6.61 -12.13
C LYS A 113 12.21 6.92 -11.79
N GLY A 114 13.13 6.39 -12.58
CA GLY A 114 14.58 6.61 -12.42
C GLY A 114 15.28 5.63 -11.46
N LYS A 115 14.57 4.99 -10.53
CA LYS A 115 15.20 4.03 -9.60
C LYS A 115 15.83 2.83 -10.31
N LYS A 116 15.22 2.33 -11.39
CA LYS A 116 15.77 1.23 -12.19
C LYS A 116 17.14 1.60 -12.78
N ALA A 117 17.27 2.81 -13.33
CA ALA A 117 18.53 3.27 -13.90
C ALA A 117 19.60 3.48 -12.82
N GLN A 118 19.22 3.98 -11.63
CA GLN A 118 20.13 4.07 -10.49
C GLN A 118 20.63 2.68 -10.05
N LEU A 119 19.72 1.72 -9.88
CA LEU A 119 20.06 0.34 -9.53
C LEU A 119 21.00 -0.31 -10.57
N GLN A 120 20.78 -0.07 -11.87
CA GLN A 120 21.67 -0.57 -12.92
C GLN A 120 23.07 0.04 -12.83
N ARG A 121 23.17 1.35 -12.53
CA ARG A 121 24.47 2.01 -12.34
C ARG A 121 25.19 1.52 -11.08
N GLU A 122 24.46 1.31 -9.99
CA GLU A 122 25.00 0.75 -8.75
C GLU A 122 25.51 -0.69 -8.98
N ALA A 123 24.70 -1.53 -9.62
CA ALA A 123 25.10 -2.90 -9.97
C ALA A 123 26.31 -2.94 -10.91
N ALA A 124 26.41 -2.03 -11.89
CA ALA A 124 27.59 -1.94 -12.75
C ALA A 124 28.85 -1.58 -11.94
N LYS A 125 28.76 -0.61 -11.01
CA LYS A 125 29.86 -0.26 -10.11
C LYS A 125 30.26 -1.40 -9.19
N GLU A 126 29.29 -2.15 -8.66
CA GLU A 126 29.54 -3.32 -7.84
C GLU A 126 30.27 -4.42 -8.63
N LEU A 127 29.88 -4.68 -9.88
CA LEU A 127 30.57 -5.63 -10.77
C LEU A 127 32.02 -5.20 -11.06
N GLU A 128 32.25 -3.90 -11.27
CA GLU A 128 33.60 -3.35 -11.48
C GLU A 128 34.49 -3.53 -10.23
N GLN A 129 33.96 -3.23 -9.05
CA GLN A 129 34.71 -3.33 -7.78
C GLN A 129 34.93 -4.79 -7.34
N SER A 130 33.92 -5.63 -7.54
CA SER A 130 33.89 -7.03 -7.07
C SER A 130 34.17 -8.03 -8.18
N ILE A 131 34.90 -7.62 -9.23
CA ILE A 131 35.20 -8.48 -10.39
C ILE A 131 35.90 -9.79 -9.99
N HIS A 132 36.71 -9.74 -8.93
CA HIS A 132 37.44 -10.87 -8.38
C HIS A 132 36.55 -11.96 -7.74
N MET A 133 35.33 -11.61 -7.31
CA MET A 133 34.38 -12.56 -6.72
C MET A 133 33.59 -13.31 -7.80
N VAL A 134 33.60 -12.82 -9.04
CA VAL A 134 32.87 -13.39 -10.17
C VAL A 134 33.81 -14.26 -10.99
N LYS A 135 33.65 -15.59 -10.91
CA LYS A 135 34.39 -16.51 -11.78
C LYS A 135 33.94 -16.34 -13.24
N ALA A 136 34.89 -16.34 -14.17
CA ALA A 136 34.59 -16.22 -15.59
C ALA A 136 33.66 -17.36 -16.04
N PRO A 137 32.66 -17.10 -16.90
CA PRO A 137 31.68 -18.10 -17.32
C PRO A 137 32.31 -19.31 -18.05
N ALA A 138 33.48 -19.14 -18.66
CA ALA A 138 34.23 -20.24 -19.28
C ALA A 138 34.78 -21.25 -18.25
N VAL A 139 35.18 -20.79 -17.06
CA VAL A 139 35.69 -21.65 -15.97
C VAL A 139 34.56 -22.52 -15.40
N LEU A 140 33.32 -22.01 -15.38
CA LEU A 140 32.13 -22.78 -14.98
C LEU A 140 31.73 -23.85 -15.99
N GLN A 141 32.12 -23.73 -17.26
CA GLN A 141 31.86 -24.74 -18.30
C GLN A 141 32.84 -25.92 -18.23
N GLN A 142 34.06 -25.68 -17.74
CA GLN A 142 35.11 -26.70 -17.62
C GLN A 142 34.93 -27.58 -16.37
N GLU A 143 34.31 -27.04 -15.31
CA GLU A 143 34.06 -27.72 -14.03
C GLU A 143 32.54 -27.94 -13.81
N PRO A 144 31.93 -28.99 -14.39
CA PRO A 144 30.48 -29.25 -14.28
C PRO A 144 30.00 -29.57 -12.85
N SER A 145 30.93 -29.88 -11.94
CA SER A 145 30.71 -30.08 -10.49
C SER A 145 30.24 -28.81 -9.77
N LEU A 146 30.57 -27.63 -10.31
CA LEU A 146 30.23 -26.32 -9.73
C LEU A 146 28.89 -25.77 -10.25
N THR A 147 28.28 -26.43 -11.24
CA THR A 147 26.98 -26.02 -11.81
C THR A 147 25.85 -26.88 -11.26
N LEU A 148 24.86 -26.23 -10.63
CA LEU A 148 23.60 -26.91 -10.30
C LEU A 148 22.90 -27.35 -11.60
N PRO A 149 22.30 -28.56 -11.65
CA PRO A 149 21.56 -29.01 -12.82
C PRO A 149 20.45 -28.00 -13.16
N LYS A 150 20.36 -27.61 -14.43
CA LYS A 150 19.34 -26.67 -14.93
C LYS A 150 17.95 -27.28 -14.78
N LEU A 151 17.33 -27.09 -13.61
CA LEU A 151 15.91 -27.37 -13.40
C LEU A 151 15.10 -26.38 -14.24
N LYS A 152 14.51 -26.87 -15.33
CA LYS A 152 13.53 -26.12 -16.13
C LYS A 152 12.26 -25.96 -15.30
N VAL A 153 12.25 -24.98 -14.42
CA VAL A 153 11.02 -24.54 -13.75
C VAL A 153 10.16 -23.84 -14.79
N LYS A 154 9.00 -24.42 -15.12
CA LYS A 154 7.98 -23.74 -15.92
C LYS A 154 7.50 -22.54 -15.10
N VAL A 155 8.06 -21.36 -15.38
CA VAL A 155 7.57 -20.10 -14.82
C VAL A 155 6.19 -19.87 -15.46
N SER A 156 5.13 -20.08 -14.70
CA SER A 156 3.80 -19.64 -15.11
C SER A 156 3.84 -18.12 -15.25
N GLN A 157 3.56 -17.62 -16.45
CA GLN A 157 3.35 -16.21 -16.66
C GLN A 157 2.21 -15.78 -15.75
N GLN A 158 2.47 -14.88 -14.80
CA GLN A 158 1.42 -14.28 -13.99
C GLN A 158 0.47 -13.58 -14.97
N GLN A 159 -0.74 -14.12 -15.09
CA GLN A 159 -1.83 -13.44 -15.77
C GLN A 159 -1.94 -12.06 -15.13
N THR A 160 -1.75 -11.01 -15.92
CA THR A 160 -2.02 -9.64 -15.49
C THR A 160 -3.46 -9.61 -14.99
N GLU A 161 -3.67 -9.29 -13.71
CA GLU A 161 -4.99 -9.17 -13.09
C GLU A 161 -5.76 -7.96 -13.65
N ASP A 162 -6.08 -7.98 -14.95
CA ASP A 162 -6.98 -7.00 -15.58
C ASP A 162 -8.46 -7.44 -15.51
N ASN A 163 -8.75 -8.66 -15.05
CA ASN A 163 -10.13 -9.18 -14.92
C ASN A 163 -10.68 -9.08 -13.49
N ARG A 164 -10.58 -7.92 -12.84
CA ARG A 164 -11.15 -7.70 -11.49
C ARG A 164 -12.29 -6.69 -11.42
N MET A 165 -12.93 -6.36 -12.54
CA MET A 165 -14.13 -5.53 -12.52
C MET A 165 -15.09 -5.81 -13.69
N GLU A 166 -15.51 -7.06 -13.87
CA GLU A 166 -16.79 -7.37 -14.50
C GLU A 166 -17.42 -8.55 -13.75
N GLU A 167 -18.14 -8.21 -12.67
CA GLU A 167 -19.34 -8.88 -12.13
C GLU A 167 -19.94 -7.99 -11.01
#